data_AF-A0A1Q8J489-F1
#
_entry.id   AF-A0A1Q8J489-F1
#
_cell.length_a   1.000
_cell.length_b   1.000
_cell.length_c   1.000
_cell.angle_alpha   90.00
_cell.angle_beta   90.00
_cell.angle_gamma   90.00
#
_symmetry.space_group_name_H-M   'P 1'
#
loop_
_entity.id
_entity.type
_entity.pdbx_description
1 polymer ?
#
loop_
_entity_poly.entity_id
_entity_poly.type
_entity_poly.pdbx_seq_one_letter_code
_entity_poly.pdbx_strand_id
1 'polypeptide(L)' 'MTTKHYSNDKDVNAAVANLVRGGWTVQAKGRSKHPKLIAPNGYRMAFPLTPSDWRALRNLRRDADRLAALPAVAAKRL' A
#
# COMPACT_ATOMS: atom_id res chain seq x y z
N MET A 1 -2.28 -19.34 -12.12
CA MET A 1 -2.40 -17.93 -11.68
C MET A 1 -1.36 -17.70 -10.59
N THR A 2 -0.35 -16.86 -10.84
CA THR A 2 0.70 -16.55 -9.84
C THR A 2 0.11 -15.68 -8.73
N THR A 3 -0.04 -16.21 -7.52
CA THR A 3 -0.43 -15.43 -6.34
C THR A 3 0.66 -14.42 -6.03
N LYS A 4 0.39 -13.14 -6.31
CA LYS A 4 1.33 -12.05 -6.05
C LYS A 4 1.46 -11.87 -4.54
N HIS A 5 2.67 -12.01 -4.03
CA HIS A 5 3.01 -11.87 -2.61
C HIS A 5 3.61 -10.49 -2.35
N TYR A 6 3.05 -9.77 -1.37
CA TYR A 6 3.39 -8.38 -1.10
C TYR A 6 4.17 -8.19 0.19
N SER A 7 3.90 -8.96 1.24
CA SER A 7 4.53 -8.85 2.57
C SER A 7 4.68 -10.23 3.20
N ASN A 8 5.71 -10.45 4.01
CA ASN A 8 5.94 -11.68 4.76
C ASN A 8 4.98 -11.84 5.94
N ASP A 9 4.34 -10.75 6.38
CA ASP A 9 3.24 -10.80 7.34
C ASP A 9 1.94 -11.09 6.58
N LYS A 10 1.26 -12.18 6.95
CA LYS A 10 0.06 -12.67 6.26
C LYS A 10 -1.10 -11.66 6.28
N ASP A 11 -1.24 -10.90 7.35
CA ASP A 11 -2.36 -9.98 7.52
C ASP A 11 -2.11 -8.68 6.76
N VAL A 12 -0.86 -8.19 6.77
CA VAL A 12 -0.40 -7.10 5.90
C VAL A 12 -0.54 -7.52 4.43
N ASN A 13 -0.11 -8.74 4.07
CA ASN A 13 -0.23 -9.24 2.71
C ASN A 13 -1.68 -9.28 2.23
N ALA A 14 -2.60 -9.79 3.07
CA ALA A 14 -4.02 -9.83 2.76
C ALA A 14 -4.60 -8.42 2.61
N ALA A 15 -4.24 -7.48 3.49
CA ALA A 15 -4.68 -6.08 3.41
C ALA A 15 -4.21 -5.42 2.11
N VAL A 16 -2.94 -5.57 1.75
CA VAL A 16 -2.38 -5.04 0.49
C VAL A 16 -3.07 -5.66 -0.72
N ALA A 17 -3.29 -6.98 -0.73
CA ALA A 17 -3.99 -7.67 -1.81
C ALA A 17 -5.42 -7.14 -1.99
N ASN A 18 -6.14 -6.87 -0.91
CA ASN A 18 -7.49 -6.30 -0.97
C ASN A 18 -7.50 -4.88 -1.52
N LEU A 19 -6.54 -4.03 -1.12
CA LEU A 19 -6.39 -2.69 -1.70
C LEU A 19 -6.10 -2.76 -3.20
N VAL A 20 -5.22 -3.68 -3.62
CA VAL A 20 -4.91 -3.87 -5.05
C VAL A 20 -6.13 -4.34 -5.85
N ARG A 21 -6.93 -5.26 -5.30
CA ARG A 21 -8.23 -5.63 -5.90
C ARG A 21 -9.19 -4.45 -5.99
N GLY A 22 -9.12 -3.50 -5.04
CA GLY A 22 -9.85 -2.25 -5.04
C GLY A 22 -9.27 -1.14 -5.94
N GLY A 23 -8.33 -1.46 -6.84
CA GLY A 23 -7.79 -0.51 -7.81
C GLY A 23 -6.52 0.22 -7.37
N TRP A 24 -5.98 -0.09 -6.19
CA TRP A 24 -4.67 0.43 -5.80
C TRP A 24 -3.55 -0.27 -6.58
N THR A 25 -2.43 0.43 -6.78
CA THR A 25 -1.26 -0.12 -7.46
C THR A 25 -0.08 -0.25 -6.50
N VAL A 26 0.67 -1.34 -6.61
CA VAL A 26 1.92 -1.50 -5.84
C VAL A 26 3.10 -1.09 -6.70
N GLN A 27 3.85 -0.08 -6.24
CA GLN A 27 5.17 0.25 -6.72
C GLN A 27 6.20 -0.48 -5.87
N ALA A 28 6.74 -1.57 -6.41
CA ALA A 28 7.90 -2.23 -5.82
C ALA A 28 9.12 -1.29 -5.89
N LYS A 29 9.98 -1.35 -4.86
CA LYS A 29 11.33 -0.78 -4.92
C LYS A 29 12.35 -1.90 -4.69
N GLY A 30 13.60 -1.61 -5.04
CA GLY A 30 14.73 -2.54 -4.85
C GLY A 30 14.87 -3.03 -3.41
N ARG A 31 15.72 -4.04 -3.24
CA ARG A 31 15.84 -4.98 -2.09
C ARG A 31 15.77 -4.39 -0.67
N SER A 32 16.15 -3.12 -0.48
CA SER A 32 16.27 -2.45 0.82
C SER A 32 15.21 -1.39 1.13
N LYS A 33 14.23 -1.16 0.25
CA LYS A 33 13.19 -0.15 0.44
C LYS A 33 11.82 -0.78 0.56
N HIS A 34 11.02 -0.27 1.49
CA HIS A 34 9.61 -0.64 1.59
C HIS A 34 8.88 -0.32 0.28
N PRO A 35 8.09 -1.27 -0.27
CA PRO A 35 7.22 -1.01 -1.39
C PRO A 35 6.20 0.07 -1.04
N LYS A 36 5.63 0.67 -2.09
CA LYS A 36 4.59 1.68 -1.94
C LYS A 36 3.29 1.21 -2.55
N LEU A 37 2.20 1.58 -1.90
CA LEU A 37 0.86 1.58 -2.44
C LEU A 37 0.57 2.95 -3.04
N ILE A 38 -0.07 2.95 -4.21
CA ILE A 38 -0.54 4.12 -4.93
C ILE A 38 -2.07 4.00 -5.02
N ALA A 39 -2.76 4.94 -4.40
CA ALA A 39 -4.21 5.03 -4.46
C ALA A 39 -4.68 5.52 -5.84
N PRO A 40 -5.91 5.19 -6.27
CA PRO A 40 -6.47 5.64 -7.55
C PRO A 40 -6.48 7.16 -7.72
N ASN A 41 -6.56 7.89 -6.61
CA ASN A 41 -6.54 9.36 -6.56
C ASN A 41 -5.11 9.95 -6.60
N GLY A 42 -4.07 9.11 -6.76
CA GLY A 42 -2.67 9.52 -6.92
C GLY A 42 -1.86 9.63 -5.63
N TYR A 43 -2.50 9.53 -4.46
CA TYR A 43 -1.78 9.49 -3.17
C TYR A 43 -1.00 8.20 -2.99
N ARG A 44 0.03 8.23 -2.13
CA ARG A 44 0.95 7.11 -1.95
C ARG A 44 1.31 6.90 -0.49
N MET A 45 1.47 5.65 -0.09
CA MET A 45 1.97 5.26 1.23
C MET A 45 2.93 4.08 1.13
N ALA A 46 3.86 3.95 2.07
CA ALA A 46 4.71 2.76 2.17
C ALA A 46 4.02 1.68 3.02
N PHE A 47 4.36 0.42 2.79
CA PHE A 47 3.98 -0.68 3.68
C PHE A 47 5.17 -1.60 3.96
N PRO A 48 5.26 -2.22 5.15
CA PRO A 48 6.41 -3.04 5.53
C PRO A 48 6.38 -4.42 4.86
N LEU A 49 7.55 -4.90 4.46
CA LEU A 49 7.76 -6.29 3.99
C LEU A 49 7.80 -7.28 5.14
N THR A 50 8.45 -6.90 6.25
CA THR A 50 8.53 -7.68 7.48
C THR A 50 8.33 -6.72 8.65
N PRO A 51 7.07 -6.48 9.09
CA PRO A 51 6.81 -5.59 10.21
C PRO A 51 7.38 -6.17 11.51
N SER A 52 8.04 -5.34 12.31
CA SER A 52 8.37 -5.62 13.71
C SER A 52 7.44 -4.90 14.70
N ASP A 53 6.71 -3.89 14.23
CA ASP A 53 5.67 -3.19 15.00
C ASP A 53 4.32 -3.90 14.82
N TRP A 54 3.75 -4.39 15.92
CA TRP A 54 2.43 -5.02 15.97
C TRP A 54 1.29 -4.12 15.47
N ARG A 55 1.51 -2.80 15.43
CA ARG A 55 0.53 -1.83 14.90
C ARG A 55 0.59 -1.66 13.39
N ALA A 56 1.53 -2.30 12.69
CA ALA A 56 1.73 -2.12 11.26
C ALA A 56 0.46 -2.31 10.42
N LEU A 57 -0.31 -3.37 10.69
CA LEU A 57 -1.58 -3.63 10.01
C LEU A 57 -2.62 -2.52 10.25
N ARG A 58 -2.74 -2.07 11.51
CA ARG A 58 -3.68 -1.02 11.89
C ARG A 58 -3.33 0.31 11.24
N ASN A 59 -2.05 0.67 11.26
CA ASN A 59 -1.56 1.90 10.63
C ASN A 59 -1.76 1.84 9.11
N LEU A 60 -1.46 0.69 8.48
CA LEU A 60 -1.71 0.48 7.06
C LEU A 60 -3.16 0.75 6.67
N ARG A 61 -4.12 0.16 7.40
CA ARG A 61 -5.56 0.34 7.14
C ARG A 61 -5.99 1.78 7.32
N ARG A 62 -5.66 2.38 8.47
CA ARG A 62 -6.01 3.76 8.79
C ARG A 62 -5.49 4.74 7.74
N ASP A 63 -4.24 4.57 7.34
CA ASP A 63 -3.62 5.45 6.36
C ASP A 63 -4.23 5.22 4.97
N ALA A 64 -4.57 3.97 4.60
CA ALA A 64 -5.28 3.68 3.36
C ALA A 64 -6.66 4.34 3.30
N ASP A 65 -7.46 4.23 4.37
CA ASP A 65 -8.78 4.86 4.48
C ASP A 65 -8.67 6.38 4.38
N ARG A 66 -7.70 6.97 5.12
CA ARG A 66 -7.43 8.40 5.07
C ARG A 66 -7.08 8.86 3.66
N LEU A 67 -6.20 8.14 2.97
CA LEU A 67 -5.77 8.52 1.63
C LEU A 67 -6.88 8.32 0.59
N ALA A 68 -7.71 7.28 0.72
CA ALA A 68 -8.84 7.05 -0.17
C ALA A 68 -9.90 8.16 -0.09
N ALA A 69 -10.06 8.79 1.07
CA ALA A 69 -11.02 9.88 1.30
C ALA A 69 -10.56 11.24 0.73
N LEU A 70 -9.29 11.37 0.31
CA LEU A 70 -8.78 12.62 -0.25
C LEU A 70 -9.21 12.81 -1.72
N PRO A 71 -9.43 14.06 -2.17
CA PRO A 71 -9.65 14.34 -3.58
C PRO A 71 -8.44 13.92 -4.42
N ALA A 72 -8.60 13.77 -5.74
CA ALA A 72 -7.47 13.48 -6.62
C ALA A 72 -6.35 14.51 -6.45
N VAL A 73 -5.11 14.02 -6.34
CA VAL A 73 -3.92 14.89 -6.34
C VAL A 73 -3.94 15.67 -7.65
N ALA A 74 -3.91 17.00 -7.57
CA ALA A 74 -3.78 17.84 -8.74
C ALA A 74 -2.56 17.36 -9.54
N ALA A 75 -2.75 16.99 -10.80
CA ALA A 75 -1.66 16.58 -11.66
C ALA A 75 -0.58 17.65 -11.60
N LYS A 76 0.64 17.28 -11.19
CA LYS A 76 1.78 18.20 -11.29
C LYS A 76 1.86 18.60 -12.77
N ARG A 77 1.55 19.87 -13.07
CA ARG A 77 1.98 20.50 -14.31
C ARG A 77 3.50 20.36 -14.35
N LEU A 78 3.99 19.53 -15.27
CA LEU A 78 5.37 19.53 -15.69
C LEU A 78 5.62 20.80 -16.51
#